data_AF-A0A0T5VVF9-F1
#
_entry.id   AF-A0A0T5VVF9-F1
#
_cell.length_a   1.000
_cell.length_b   1.000
_cell.length_c   1.000
_cell.angle_alpha   90.00
_cell.angle_beta   90.00
_cell.angle_gamma   90.00
#
_symmetry.space_group_name_H-M   'P 1'
#
loop_
_entity.id
_entity.type
_entity.pdbx_description
1 polymer ?
#
loop_
_entity_poly.entity_id
_entity_poly.type
_entity_poly.pdbx_seq_one_letter_code
_entity_poly.pdbx_strand_id
1 'polypeptide(L)'
;MPASRQLAKQFSGKRVSFVYLSIDEKFDSCEKASKEEDLDSNTYSFLLLNPKESGILKLIQFKTIPRYLLFDKNGKSVHENAPDRQVPN
;
A
#
# COMPACT_ATOMS: atom_id res chain seq x y z
N MET A 1 -9.22 1.43 5.45
CA MET A 1 -8.42 2.23 4.50
C MET A 1 -9.26 3.27 3.73
N PRO A 2 -10.10 4.09 4.38
CA PRO A 2 -10.89 5.10 3.67
C PRO A 2 -10.04 6.19 2.99
N ALA A 3 -8.91 6.58 3.60
CA ALA A 3 -8.01 7.58 3.04
C ALA A 3 -7.36 7.13 1.72
N SER A 4 -6.97 5.85 1.60
CA SER A 4 -6.40 5.30 0.36
C SER A 4 -7.42 5.34 -0.78
N ARG A 5 -8.67 4.96 -0.49
CA ARG A 5 -9.75 4.99 -1.48
C ARG A 5 -10.04 6.41 -1.96
N GLN A 6 -10.05 7.39 -1.04
CA GLN A 6 -10.21 8.80 -1.42
C GLN A 6 -9.06 9.28 -2.31
N LEU A 7 -7.82 8.92 -1.98
CA LEU A 7 -6.65 9.29 -2.76
C LEU A 7 -6.69 8.64 -4.16
N ALA A 8 -7.03 7.36 -4.25
CA ALA A 8 -7.22 6.69 -5.54
C ALA A 8 -8.29 7.37 -6.40
N LYS A 9 -9.42 7.78 -5.80
CA LYS A 9 -10.47 8.55 -6.49
C LYS A 9 -9.97 9.92 -6.97
N GLN A 10 -9.24 10.66 -6.13
CA GLN A 10 -8.67 11.98 -6.48
C GLN A 10 -7.62 11.92 -7.60
N PHE A 11 -6.98 10.78 -7.77
CA PHE A 11 -5.98 10.54 -8.81
C PHE A 11 -6.53 9.71 -9.98
N SER A 12 -7.82 9.42 -10.00
CA SER A 12 -8.48 8.79 -11.15
C SER A 12 -8.26 9.62 -12.42
N GLY A 13 -7.92 8.95 -13.53
CA GLY A 13 -7.56 9.59 -14.80
C GLY A 13 -6.16 10.23 -14.83
N LYS A 14 -5.40 10.20 -13.73
CA LYS A 14 -3.98 10.60 -13.71
C LYS A 14 -3.09 9.38 -13.95
N ARG A 15 -1.83 9.64 -14.30
CA ARG A 15 -0.81 8.60 -14.52
C ARG A 15 -0.22 8.09 -13.19
N VAL A 16 -1.10 7.59 -12.30
CA VAL A 16 -0.74 7.04 -10.99
C VAL A 16 -1.52 5.74 -10.79
N SER A 17 -0.80 4.68 -10.41
CA SER A 17 -1.40 3.38 -10.09
C SER A 17 -1.33 3.13 -8.59
N PHE A 18 -2.41 2.59 -8.02
CA PHE A 18 -2.49 2.20 -6.62
C PHE A 18 -2.38 0.69 -6.52
N VAL A 19 -1.27 0.21 -5.94
CA VAL A 19 -1.02 -1.20 -5.67
C VAL A 19 -1.12 -1.43 -4.17
N TYR A 20 -1.93 -2.42 -3.78
CA TYR A 20 -2.12 -2.84 -2.41
C TYR A 20 -1.37 -4.15 -2.18
N LEU A 21 -0.56 -4.18 -1.13
CA LEU A 21 0.23 -5.34 -0.75
C LEU A 21 -0.12 -5.71 0.68
N SER A 22 -0.80 -6.84 0.86
CA SER A 22 -0.98 -7.43 2.18
C SER A 22 0.29 -8.18 2.59
N ILE A 23 0.67 -8.01 3.85
CA ILE A 23 1.73 -8.79 4.50
C ILE A 23 1.16 -9.86 5.44
N ASP A 24 -0.14 -10.13 5.35
CA ASP A 24 -0.78 -11.18 6.13
C ASP A 24 -0.14 -12.54 5.83
N GLU A 25 -0.15 -13.44 6.81
CA GLU A 25 0.40 -14.79 6.62
C GLU A 25 -0.59 -15.71 5.88
N LYS A 26 -1.88 -15.39 5.92
CA LYS A 26 -2.96 -16.23 5.39
C LYS A 26 -3.74 -15.48 4.31
N PHE A 27 -3.97 -16.16 3.19
CA PHE A 27 -4.77 -15.64 2.09
C PHE A 27 -6.19 -15.27 2.53
N ASP A 28 -6.85 -16.11 3.32
CA ASP A 28 -8.21 -15.85 3.80
C ASP A 28 -8.31 -14.55 4.60
N SER A 29 -7.27 -14.18 5.35
CA SER A 29 -7.21 -12.92 6.08
C SER A 29 -7.11 -11.73 5.13
N CYS A 30 -6.24 -11.83 4.12
CA CYS A 30 -6.09 -10.83 3.07
C CYS A 30 -7.37 -10.66 2.24
N GLU A 31 -8.07 -11.77 1.93
CA GLU A 31 -9.31 -11.75 1.17
C GLU A 31 -10.42 -11.06 1.97
N LYS A 32 -10.59 -11.39 3.26
CA LYS A 32 -11.56 -10.74 4.14
C LYS A 32 -11.29 -9.24 4.27
N ALA A 33 -10.05 -8.87 4.56
CA ALA A 33 -9.66 -7.46 4.65
C ALA A 33 -9.89 -6.71 3.33
N SER A 34 -9.63 -7.36 2.18
CA SER A 34 -9.89 -6.75 0.87
C SER A 34 -11.37 -6.47 0.65
N LYS A 35 -12.26 -7.38 1.07
CA LYS A 35 -13.72 -7.18 0.99
C LYS A 35 -14.20 -6.08 1.94
N GLU A 36 -13.75 -6.10 3.19
CA GLU A 36 -14.10 -5.07 4.20
C GLU A 36 -13.65 -3.67 3.77
N GLU A 37 -12.60 -3.59 2.96
CA GLU A 37 -12.00 -2.35 2.50
C GLU A 37 -12.40 -1.94 1.08
N ASP A 38 -13.36 -2.63 0.45
CA ASP A 38 -13.79 -2.42 -0.93
C ASP A 38 -12.62 -2.46 -1.95
N LEU A 39 -11.61 -3.30 -1.69
CA LEU A 39 -10.41 -3.48 -2.50
C LEU A 39 -10.46 -4.75 -3.37
N ASP A 40 -11.44 -5.62 -3.16
CA ASP A 40 -11.65 -6.86 -3.91
C ASP A 40 -11.92 -6.61 -5.41
N SER A 41 -12.54 -5.48 -5.74
CA SER A 41 -12.72 -5.00 -7.12
C SER A 41 -11.43 -4.47 -7.77
N ASN A 42 -10.35 -4.26 -7.00
CA ASN A 42 -9.09 -3.74 -7.51
C ASN A 42 -8.16 -4.86 -7.98
N THR A 43 -7.85 -4.86 -9.27
CA THR A 43 -6.93 -5.83 -9.91
C THR A 43 -5.50 -5.79 -9.35
N TYR A 44 -5.12 -4.72 -8.64
CA TYR A 44 -3.79 -4.53 -8.07
C TYR A 44 -3.73 -4.72 -6.54
N SER A 45 -4.46 -5.71 -6.01
CA SER A 45 -4.35 -6.15 -4.62
C SER A 45 -3.68 -7.52 -4.56
N PHE A 46 -2.56 -7.64 -3.83
CA PHE A 46 -1.78 -8.87 -3.78
C PHE A 46 -1.36 -9.25 -2.36
N LEU A 47 -1.20 -10.55 -2.14
CA LEU A 47 -0.60 -11.12 -0.93
C LEU A 47 0.91 -11.29 -1.13
N LEU A 48 1.71 -10.81 -0.18
CA LEU A 48 3.15 -10.99 -0.21
C LEU A 48 3.54 -12.40 0.28
N LEU A 49 3.79 -13.30 -0.65
CA LEU A 49 4.32 -14.64 -0.37
C LEU A 49 5.82 -14.48 -0.04
N ASN A 50 6.23 -14.81 1.19
CA ASN A 50 7.57 -14.62 1.77
C ASN A 50 7.94 -13.17 2.17
N PRO A 51 7.19 -12.55 3.12
CA PRO A 51 7.47 -11.19 3.56
C PRO A 51 8.91 -11.00 4.05
N LYS A 52 9.42 -11.96 4.84
CA LYS A 52 10.75 -11.92 5.48
C LYS A 52 11.90 -11.81 4.48
N GLU A 53 11.74 -12.39 3.30
CA GLU A 53 12.76 -12.39 2.24
C GLU A 53 12.57 -11.23 1.25
N SER A 54 11.38 -10.63 1.24
CA SER A 54 11.03 -9.55 0.33
C SER A 54 11.84 -8.29 0.59
N GLY A 55 12.36 -7.70 -0.49
CA GLY A 55 12.97 -6.37 -0.45
C GLY A 55 12.00 -5.28 0.03
N ILE A 56 10.68 -5.51 -0.07
CA ILE A 56 9.65 -4.57 0.37
C ILE A 56 9.66 -4.42 1.89
N LEU A 57 9.83 -5.51 2.65
CA LEU A 57 9.93 -5.41 4.11
C LEU A 57 11.19 -4.66 4.57
N LYS A 58 12.29 -4.81 3.82
CA LYS A 58 13.53 -4.06 4.08
C LYS A 58 13.32 -2.56 3.88
N LEU A 59 12.52 -2.17 2.87
CA LEU A 59 12.19 -0.76 2.60
C LEU A 59 11.32 -0.13 3.70
N ILE A 60 10.41 -0.88 4.34
CA ILE A 60 9.57 -0.34 5.42
C ILE A 60 10.27 -0.33 6.79
N GLN A 61 11.50 -0.84 6.89
CA GLN A 61 12.33 -0.84 8.10
C GLN A 61 11.61 -1.33 9.38
N PHE A 62 10.74 -2.35 9.26
CA PHE A 62 9.94 -2.89 10.38
C PHE A 62 9.08 -1.85 11.13
N LYS A 63 8.78 -0.70 10.52
CA LYS A 63 7.89 0.29 11.11
C LYS A 63 6.42 -0.16 11.06
N THR A 64 5.58 0.53 11.84
CA THR A 64 4.14 0.29 11.95
C THR A 64 3.42 0.35 10.60
N ILE A 65 2.44 -0.53 10.42
CA ILE A 65 1.58 -0.71 9.23
C ILE A 65 0.18 -0.17 9.60
N PRO A 66 -0.58 0.43 8.66
CA PRO A 66 -0.34 0.61 7.23
C PRO A 66 0.61 1.76 6.86
N ARG A 67 1.26 1.66 5.68
CA ARG A 67 2.11 2.71 5.10
C ARG A 67 1.95 2.83 3.60
N TYR A 68 2.16 4.05 3.08
CA TYR A 68 2.26 4.31 1.65
C TYR A 68 3.72 4.36 1.23
N LEU A 69 4.04 3.66 0.14
CA LEU A 69 5.31 3.75 -0.56
C LEU A 69 5.06 4.37 -1.93
N LEU A 70 5.85 5.35 -2.30
CA LEU A 70 5.76 6.00 -3.60
C LEU A 70 6.97 5.61 -4.44
N PHE A 71 6.70 5.07 -5.63
CA PHE A 71 7.71 4.70 -6.60
C PHE A 71 7.52 5.51 -7.89
N ASP A 72 8.63 5.86 -8.53
CA ASP A 72 8.58 6.38 -9.89
C ASP A 72 8.31 5.24 -10.90
N LYS A 73 8.15 5.61 -12.18
CA LYS A 73 7.92 4.63 -13.26
C LYS A 73 9.07 3.63 -13.47
N ASN A 74 10.24 3.87 -12.90
CA ASN A 74 11.41 2.99 -12.98
C ASN A 74 11.54 2.10 -11.73
N GLY A 75 10.57 2.17 -10.80
CA GLY A 75 10.58 1.42 -9.55
C GLY A 75 11.49 2.00 -8.47
N LYS A 76 11.98 3.24 -8.64
CA LYS A 76 12.79 3.92 -7.62
C LYS A 76 11.89 4.56 -6.56
N SER A 77 12.18 4.29 -5.28
CA SER A 77 11.49 4.95 -4.17
C SER A 77 11.71 6.45 -4.25
N VAL A 78 10.61 7.21 -4.27
CA VAL A 78 10.63 8.68 -4.38
C VAL A 78 10.58 9.34 -2.99
N HIS A 79 10.24 8.57 -1.94
CA HIS A 79 10.04 9.07 -0.58
C HIS A 79 10.34 7.98 0.46
N GLU A 80 11.61 7.76 0.80
CA GLU A 80 11.99 6.89 1.93
C GLU A 80 11.53 7.46 3.30
N ASN A 81 11.14 8.74 3.35
CA ASN A 81 10.68 9.45 4.56
C ASN A 81 9.54 10.43 4.25
N ALA A 82 8.42 9.97 3.66
CA ALA A 82 7.21 10.81 3.66
C ALA A 82 6.82 11.12 5.12
N PRO A 83 6.70 12.40 5.53
CA PRO A 83 6.46 12.76 6.91
C PRO A 83 5.09 12.24 7.37
N ASP A 84 5.02 11.72 8.60
CA ASP A 84 3.75 11.57 9.29
C ASP A 84 3.05 12.94 9.26
N ARG A 85 1.79 12.93 8.83
CA ARG A 85 0.92 14.10 8.65
C ARG A 85 1.21 15.15 9.73
N GLN A 86 1.89 16.24 9.38
CA GLN A 86 1.95 17.41 10.26
C GLN A 86 0.53 17.97 10.29
N VAL A 87 -0.15 17.72 11.41
CA VAL A 87 -1.43 18.37 11.72
C VAL A 87 -1.13 19.86 11.81
N PRO A 88 -1.76 20.72 10.98
CA PRO A 88 -1.56 22.15 11.12
C PRO A 88 -2.14 22.61 12.47
N ASN A 89 -1.34 23.36 13.23
CA ASN A 89 -1.77 24.09 14.43
C ASN A 89 -2.75 25.21 14.06
#